data_AF-A0A9X1YMX7-F1
#
_entry.id   AF-A0A9X1YMX7-F1
#
_cell.length_a   1.000
_cell.length_b   1.000
_cell.length_c   1.000
_cell.angle_alpha   90.00
_cell.angle_beta   90.00
_cell.angle_gamma   90.00
#
_symmetry.space_group_name_H-M   'P 1'
#
loop_
_entity.id
_entity.type
_entity.pdbx_description
1 polymer ?
#
loop_
_entity_poly.entity_id
_entity_poly.type
_entity_poly.pdbx_seq_one_letter_code
_entity_poly.pdbx_strand_id
1 'polypeptide(L)'
;MGLHPLRLIALGFGSGLSPVAPGTAGTLAGWALYLLIDRYAAPTPLAWAAILVAGFFVGWWACTHTARAMAVGDPSAVVWDEIIAFWIILWVAMPVGWFGQLILFGLFRLFDAVKRGPVGWADALFKPKRGALPGWPQGFGIIFDDLVAAACVLVVWFVGLWGWTTWQTPH
;
A
#
# COMPACT_ATOMS: atom_id res chain seq x y z
N MET A 1 -6.73 22.70 -12.76
CA MET A 1 -5.45 21.97 -12.75
C MET A 1 -5.58 20.77 -13.69
N GLY A 2 -4.76 20.68 -14.74
CA GLY A 2 -4.88 19.60 -15.73
C GLY A 2 -4.49 18.21 -15.20
N LEU A 3 -5.15 17.17 -15.71
CA LEU A 3 -4.84 15.76 -15.46
C LEU A 3 -3.45 15.42 -16.02
N HIS A 4 -2.43 15.50 -15.16
CA HIS A 4 -1.10 15.01 -15.48
C HIS A 4 -1.09 13.48 -15.28
N PRO A 5 -0.50 12.66 -16.16
CA PRO A 5 -0.50 11.18 -16.03
C PRO A 5 -0.05 10.68 -14.66
N LEU A 6 0.95 11.34 -14.06
CA LEU A 6 1.43 11.02 -12.70
C LEU A 6 0.38 11.24 -11.61
N ARG A 7 -0.53 12.22 -11.77
CA ARG A 7 -1.64 12.41 -10.83
C ARG A 7 -2.68 11.32 -10.96
N LEU A 8 -2.94 10.80 -12.17
CA LEU A 8 -3.85 9.67 -12.32
C LEU A 8 -3.34 8.43 -11.58
N ILE A 9 -2.03 8.17 -11.66
CA ILE A 9 -1.39 7.05 -10.94
C ILE A 9 -1.44 7.29 -9.44
N ALA A 10 -0.98 8.46 -8.97
CA ALA A 10 -0.97 8.79 -7.54
C ALA A 10 -2.37 8.69 -6.91
N LEU A 11 -3.41 9.11 -7.64
CA LEU A 11 -4.80 9.06 -7.20
C LEU A 11 -5.48 7.69 -7.39
N GLY A 12 -4.73 6.64 -7.72
CA GLY A 12 -5.26 5.28 -7.93
C GLY A 12 -6.33 5.23 -9.02
N PHE A 13 -6.09 5.90 -10.15
CA PHE A 13 -7.01 6.06 -11.28
C PHE A 13 -8.37 6.67 -10.90
N GLY A 14 -8.38 7.53 -9.87
CA GLY A 14 -9.57 8.25 -9.41
C GLY A 14 -10.20 7.67 -8.14
N SER A 15 -9.76 6.50 -7.66
CA SER A 15 -10.22 5.93 -6.39
C SER A 15 -9.88 6.83 -5.19
N GLY A 16 -8.71 7.48 -5.21
CA GLY A 16 -8.29 8.45 -4.20
C GLY A 16 -9.09 9.76 -4.21
N LEU A 17 -9.99 9.97 -5.18
CA LEU A 17 -10.92 11.09 -5.20
C LEU A 17 -12.24 10.80 -4.46
N SER A 18 -12.37 9.60 -3.84
CA SER A 18 -13.55 9.27 -3.05
C SER A 18 -13.77 10.31 -1.93
N PRO A 19 -15.00 10.84 -1.77
CA PRO A 19 -15.29 11.80 -0.70
C PRO A 19 -15.27 11.16 0.70
N VAL A 20 -15.32 9.83 0.78
CA VAL A 20 -15.34 9.07 2.03
C VAL A 20 -14.23 8.02 2.00
N ALA A 21 -13.35 8.07 3.00
CA ALA A 21 -12.22 7.15 3.18
C ALA A 21 -11.44 6.86 1.87
N PRO A 22 -10.80 7.87 1.26
CA PRO A 22 -10.03 7.72 0.01
C PRO A 22 -9.11 6.50 -0.01
N GLY A 23 -8.36 6.26 1.06
CA GLY A 23 -7.49 5.10 1.20
C GLY A 23 -8.23 3.77 1.11
N THR A 24 -9.39 3.65 1.78
CA THR A 24 -10.21 2.43 1.66
C THR A 24 -10.67 2.19 0.22
N ALA A 25 -11.09 3.24 -0.49
CA ALA A 25 -11.44 3.13 -1.90
C ALA A 25 -10.23 2.76 -2.77
N GLY A 26 -9.06 3.35 -2.50
CA GLY A 26 -7.79 3.06 -3.16
C GLY A 26 -7.36 1.60 -2.99
N THR A 27 -7.28 1.14 -1.74
CA THR A 27 -6.93 -0.25 -1.40
C THR A 27 -7.93 -1.23 -2.02
N LEU A 28 -9.25 -0.95 -1.99
CA LEU A 28 -10.26 -1.81 -2.63
C LEU A 28 -10.09 -1.89 -4.15
N ALA A 29 -9.85 -0.75 -4.80
CA ALA A 29 -9.57 -0.71 -6.23
C ALA A 29 -8.27 -1.48 -6.56
N GLY A 30 -7.24 -1.31 -5.73
CA GLY A 30 -5.99 -2.06 -5.81
C GLY A 30 -6.19 -3.57 -5.67
N TRP A 31 -7.01 -4.00 -4.71
CA TRP A 31 -7.36 -5.41 -4.52
C TRP A 31 -8.03 -5.99 -5.76
N ALA A 32 -9.07 -5.32 -6.27
CA ALA A 32 -9.75 -5.75 -7.49
C ALA A 32 -8.78 -5.83 -8.68
N LEU A 33 -7.91 -4.82 -8.84
CA LEU A 33 -6.93 -4.78 -9.92
C LEU A 33 -5.89 -5.90 -9.81
N TYR A 34 -5.40 -6.21 -8.60
CA TYR A 34 -4.50 -7.34 -8.37
C TYR A 34 -5.13 -8.65 -8.85
N LEU A 35 -6.36 -8.93 -8.43
CA LEU A 35 -7.07 -10.16 -8.79
C LEU A 35 -7.32 -10.25 -10.31
N LEU A 36 -7.63 -9.13 -10.97
CA LEU A 36 -7.81 -9.09 -12.41
C LEU A 36 -6.49 -9.39 -13.15
N ILE A 37 -5.37 -8.76 -12.73
CA ILE A 37 -4.06 -9.01 -13.31
C ILE A 37 -3.67 -10.49 -13.11
N ASP A 38 -3.78 -11.00 -11.89
CA ASP A 38 -3.42 -12.37 -11.56
C ASP A 38 -4.27 -13.38 -12.35
N ARG A 39 -5.58 -13.12 -12.48
CA ARG A 39 -6.50 -14.04 -13.16
C ARG A 39 -6.32 -14.07 -14.68
N TYR A 40 -6.14 -12.91 -15.31
CA TYR A 40 -6.21 -12.76 -16.76
C TYR A 40 -4.84 -12.67 -17.43
N ALA A 41 -3.87 -12.00 -16.80
CA ALA A 41 -2.50 -11.95 -17.31
C ALA A 41 -1.66 -13.14 -16.81
N ALA A 42 -2.05 -13.74 -15.68
CA ALA A 42 -1.35 -14.85 -15.02
C ALA A 42 0.18 -14.66 -15.00
N PRO A 43 0.69 -13.55 -14.44
CA PRO A 43 2.12 -13.26 -14.47
C PRO A 43 2.91 -14.33 -13.72
N THR A 44 4.10 -14.66 -14.21
CA THR A 44 5.03 -15.49 -13.45
C THR A 44 5.45 -14.75 -12.17
N PRO A 45 5.99 -15.45 -11.15
CA PRO A 45 6.49 -14.80 -9.94
C PRO A 45 7.52 -13.70 -10.23
N LEU A 46 8.37 -13.89 -11.26
CA LEU A 46 9.35 -12.89 -11.68
C LEU A 46 8.67 -11.67 -12.35
N ALA A 47 7.63 -11.89 -13.15
CA ALA A 47 6.87 -10.81 -13.76
C ALA A 47 6.13 -9.98 -12.70
N TRP A 48 5.54 -10.64 -11.68
CA TRP A 48 4.96 -9.96 -10.52
C TRP A 48 6.00 -9.13 -9.76
N ALA A 49 7.17 -9.69 -9.48
CA ALA A 49 8.25 -8.95 -8.84
C ALA A 49 8.65 -7.70 -9.67
N ALA A 50 8.73 -7.83 -11.00
CA ALA A 50 9.01 -6.69 -11.87
C ALA A 50 7.90 -5.61 -11.83
N ILE A 51 6.63 -6.01 -11.80
CA ILE A 51 5.48 -5.10 -11.64
C ILE A 51 5.57 -4.35 -10.31
N LEU A 52 5.87 -5.04 -9.21
CA LEU A 52 5.99 -4.44 -7.88
C LEU A 52 7.15 -3.45 -7.80
N VAL A 53 8.34 -3.83 -8.31
CA VAL A 53 9.51 -2.94 -8.34
C VAL A 53 9.25 -1.72 -9.20
N ALA A 54 8.70 -1.90 -10.41
CA ALA A 54 8.34 -0.79 -11.28
C ALA A 54 7.28 0.11 -10.64
N GLY A 55 6.25 -0.49 -10.05
CA GLY A 55 5.16 0.20 -9.35
C GLY A 55 5.66 1.01 -8.15
N PHE A 56 6.65 0.51 -7.41
CA PHE A 56 7.31 1.25 -6.34
C PHE A 56 8.01 2.52 -6.86
N PHE A 57 8.86 2.41 -7.89
CA PHE A 57 9.60 3.56 -8.41
C PHE A 57 8.68 4.59 -9.10
N VAL A 58 7.72 4.10 -9.90
CA VAL A 58 6.70 4.97 -10.53
C VAL A 58 5.85 5.64 -9.48
N GLY A 59 5.44 4.90 -8.45
CA GLY A 59 4.72 5.41 -7.31
C GLY A 59 5.48 6.51 -6.59
N TRP A 60 6.74 6.25 -6.23
CA TRP A 60 7.57 7.22 -5.52
C TRP A 60 7.69 8.53 -6.29
N TRP A 61 7.90 8.42 -7.59
CA TRP A 61 7.93 9.56 -8.48
C TRP A 61 6.57 10.29 -8.52
N ALA A 62 5.48 9.57 -8.72
CA ALA A 62 4.12 10.12 -8.81
C ALA A 62 3.66 10.79 -7.49
N CYS A 63 3.89 10.15 -6.35
CA CYS A 63 3.58 10.67 -5.01
C CYS A 63 4.40 11.94 -4.74
N THR A 64 5.71 11.93 -5.03
CA THR A 64 6.57 13.12 -4.86
C THR A 64 6.07 14.30 -5.69
N HIS A 65 5.73 14.08 -6.96
CA HIS A 65 5.23 15.14 -7.83
C HIS A 65 3.86 15.66 -7.39
N THR A 66 2.98 14.77 -6.94
CA THR A 66 1.62 15.13 -6.50
C THR A 66 1.64 15.88 -5.18
N ALA A 67 2.41 15.40 -4.19
CA ALA A 67 2.62 16.09 -2.91
C ALA A 67 3.18 17.51 -3.11
N ARG A 68 4.16 17.69 -3.99
CA ARG A 68 4.67 19.02 -4.38
C ARG A 68 3.60 19.91 -5.00
N ALA A 69 2.84 19.37 -5.95
CA ALA A 69 1.79 20.12 -6.65
C ALA A 69 0.66 20.55 -5.72
N MET A 70 0.40 19.77 -4.66
CA MET A 70 -0.61 20.07 -3.64
C MET A 70 -0.06 20.89 -2.48
N ALA A 71 1.26 21.07 -2.38
CA ALA A 71 1.94 21.66 -1.23
C ALA A 71 1.56 21.01 0.12
N VAL A 72 1.23 19.71 0.08
CA VAL A 72 0.84 18.90 1.25
C VAL A 72 1.80 17.72 1.34
N GLY A 73 2.33 17.48 2.54
CA GLY A 73 3.35 16.44 2.80
C GLY A 73 2.88 15.02 2.49
N ASP A 74 1.64 14.72 2.84
CA ASP A 74 0.98 13.43 2.63
C ASP A 74 -0.51 13.69 2.36
N PRO A 75 -0.90 13.88 1.08
CA PRO A 75 -2.28 14.13 0.72
C PRO A 75 -3.07 12.82 0.74
N SER A 76 -4.13 12.74 1.55
CA SER A 76 -5.01 11.55 1.63
C SER A 76 -5.61 11.06 0.30
N ALA A 77 -5.54 11.85 -0.77
CA ALA A 77 -5.99 11.45 -2.10
C ALA A 77 -4.95 10.63 -2.87
N VAL A 78 -3.68 10.68 -2.44
CA VAL A 78 -2.61 9.79 -2.93
C VAL A 78 -2.83 8.44 -2.26
N VAL A 79 -3.08 7.41 -3.06
CA VAL A 79 -3.45 6.06 -2.59
C VAL A 79 -2.65 4.96 -3.28
N TRP A 80 -1.64 5.35 -4.05
CA TRP A 80 -0.81 4.40 -4.81
C TRP A 80 0.17 3.62 -3.93
N ASP A 81 0.70 4.29 -2.91
CA ASP A 81 1.34 3.70 -1.74
C ASP A 81 0.53 2.53 -1.17
N GLU A 82 -0.76 2.76 -0.89
CA GLU A 82 -1.63 1.73 -0.31
C GLU A 82 -1.84 0.57 -1.28
N ILE A 83 -2.02 0.86 -2.57
CA ILE A 83 -2.20 -0.15 -3.62
C ILE A 83 -0.96 -1.05 -3.71
N ILE A 84 0.24 -0.47 -3.80
CA ILE A 84 1.49 -1.23 -3.92
C ILE A 84 1.77 -2.05 -2.67
N ALA A 85 1.56 -1.47 -1.48
CA ALA A 85 1.72 -2.18 -0.21
C ALA A 85 0.76 -3.36 -0.12
N PHE A 86 -0.51 -3.17 -0.51
CA PHE A 86 -1.49 -4.25 -0.50
C PHE A 86 -1.21 -5.33 -1.56
N TRP A 87 -0.68 -4.96 -2.73
CA TRP A 87 -0.23 -5.93 -3.73
C TRP A 87 0.92 -6.80 -3.22
N ILE A 88 1.86 -6.23 -2.47
CA ILE A 88 2.94 -7.00 -1.84
C ILE A 88 2.36 -8.00 -0.85
N ILE A 89 1.39 -7.60 -0.02
CA ILE A 89 0.73 -8.50 0.92
C ILE A 89 0.09 -9.68 0.18
N LEU A 90 -0.69 -9.41 -0.87
CA LEU A 90 -1.36 -10.46 -1.64
C LEU A 90 -0.36 -11.36 -2.37
N TRP A 91 0.68 -10.79 -2.97
CA TRP A 91 1.71 -11.56 -3.69
C TRP A 91 2.46 -12.54 -2.78
N VAL A 92 2.74 -12.14 -1.54
CA VAL A 92 3.45 -12.98 -0.56
C VAL A 92 2.52 -13.97 0.13
N ALA A 93 1.29 -13.56 0.46
CA ALA A 93 0.39 -14.39 1.26
C ALA A 93 -0.39 -15.41 0.44
N MET A 94 -0.62 -15.17 -0.86
CA MET A 94 -1.38 -16.09 -1.72
C MET A 94 -0.66 -17.44 -1.92
N PRO A 95 -1.41 -18.55 -2.07
CA PRO A 95 -2.87 -18.61 -2.17
C PRO A 95 -3.57 -18.52 -0.81
N VAL A 96 -4.55 -17.63 -0.71
CA VAL A 96 -5.48 -17.54 0.42
C VAL A 96 -6.91 -17.43 -0.09
N GLY A 97 -7.84 -18.08 0.62
CA GLY A 97 -9.27 -17.98 0.30
C GLY A 97 -9.80 -16.57 0.50
N TRP A 98 -11.00 -16.31 -0.02
CA TRP A 98 -11.66 -14.99 0.06
C TRP A 98 -11.69 -14.39 1.47
N PHE A 99 -12.00 -15.20 2.49
CA PHE A 99 -11.96 -14.77 3.89
C PHE A 99 -10.55 -14.38 4.37
N GLY A 100 -9.51 -15.09 3.91
CA GLY A 100 -8.12 -14.73 4.21
C GLY A 100 -7.75 -13.38 3.59
N GLN A 101 -8.16 -13.12 2.34
CA GLN A 101 -7.95 -11.84 1.68
C GLN A 101 -8.66 -10.69 2.42
N LEU A 102 -9.90 -10.91 2.90
CA LEU A 102 -10.61 -9.95 3.75
C LEU A 102 -9.89 -9.66 5.07
N ILE A 103 -9.30 -10.69 5.71
CA ILE A 103 -8.51 -10.52 6.92
C ILE A 103 -7.25 -9.69 6.62
N LEU A 104 -6.53 -10.00 5.54
CA LEU A 104 -5.34 -9.24 5.11
C LEU A 104 -5.70 -7.78 4.82
N PHE A 105 -6.81 -7.53 4.12
CA PHE A 105 -7.33 -6.19 3.87
C PHE A 105 -7.63 -5.45 5.18
N GLY A 106 -8.36 -6.10 6.10
CA GLY A 106 -8.71 -5.52 7.39
C GLY A 106 -7.48 -5.21 8.25
N LEU A 107 -6.51 -6.13 8.31
CA LEU A 107 -5.25 -5.94 9.03
C LEU A 107 -4.44 -4.79 8.43
N PHE A 108 -4.32 -4.72 7.10
CA PHE A 108 -3.60 -3.63 6.44
C PHE A 108 -4.22 -2.28 6.74
N ARG A 109 -5.54 -2.14 6.55
CA ARG A 109 -6.26 -0.90 6.88
C ARG A 109 -6.17 -0.55 8.36
N LEU A 110 -6.13 -1.53 9.25
CA LEU A 110 -5.91 -1.30 10.68
C LEU A 110 -4.53 -0.71 10.95
N PHE A 111 -3.46 -1.31 10.41
CA PHE A 111 -2.09 -0.84 10.63
C PHE A 111 -1.84 0.54 10.02
N ASP A 112 -2.28 0.75 8.77
CA ASP A 112 -2.17 2.05 8.11
C ASP A 112 -3.01 3.13 8.81
N ALA A 113 -4.27 2.87 9.17
CA ALA A 113 -5.09 3.89 9.83
C ALA A 113 -4.63 4.24 11.25
N VAL A 114 -4.10 3.26 12.00
CA VAL A 114 -3.71 3.46 13.40
C VAL A 114 -2.34 4.11 13.54
N LYS A 115 -1.41 3.88 12.60
CA LYS A 115 -0.02 4.36 12.61
C LYS A 115 0.66 4.31 13.99
N ARG A 116 0.53 3.20 14.73
CA ARG A 116 1.22 2.97 16.02
C ARG A 116 2.43 2.06 15.86
N GLY A 117 3.38 2.18 16.78
CA GLY A 117 4.57 1.32 16.81
C GLY A 117 5.44 1.52 15.56
N PRO A 118 5.84 0.45 14.84
CA PRO A 118 6.71 0.55 13.66
C PRO A 118 6.17 1.47 12.57
N VAL A 119 4.86 1.41 12.29
CA VAL A 119 4.22 2.26 11.26
C VAL A 119 4.30 3.73 11.65
N GLY A 120 4.01 4.05 12.92
CA GLY A 120 4.12 5.43 13.43
C GLY A 120 5.55 5.96 13.44
N TRP A 121 6.54 5.10 13.68
CA TRP A 121 7.95 5.46 13.54
C TRP A 121 8.31 5.79 12.10
N ALA A 122 7.85 4.98 11.13
CA ALA A 122 8.10 5.19 9.72
C ALA A 122 7.45 6.49 9.19
N ASP A 123 6.18 6.71 9.54
CA ASP A 123 5.42 7.94 9.23
C ASP A 123 6.12 9.19 9.80
N ALA A 124 6.73 9.09 10.98
CA ALA A 124 7.45 10.20 11.61
C ALA A 124 8.82 10.51 10.99
N LEU A 125 9.47 9.52 10.34
CA LEU A 125 10.87 9.61 9.92
C LEU A 125 11.11 10.66 8.82
N PHE A 126 10.12 10.84 7.93
CA PHE A 126 10.25 11.69 6.75
C PHE A 126 9.36 12.94 6.78
N LYS A 127 8.72 13.26 7.92
CA LYS A 127 7.81 14.41 8.01
C LYS A 127 8.50 15.71 7.60
N PRO A 128 7.88 16.51 6.71
CA PRO A 128 8.44 17.80 6.33
C PRO A 128 8.49 18.74 7.54
N LYS A 129 9.54 19.56 7.60
CA LYS A 129 9.58 20.69 8.55
C LYS A 129 8.44 21.66 8.20
N ARG A 130 7.83 22.27 9.22
CA ARG A 130 6.77 23.27 9.03
C ARG A 130 7.24 24.34 8.03
N GLY A 131 6.46 24.55 6.97
CA GLY A 131 6.73 25.53 5.90
C GLY A 131 7.66 25.05 4.78
N ALA A 132 8.17 23.81 4.82
CA ALA A 132 8.96 23.25 3.72
C ALA A 132 8.07 22.52 2.71
N LEU A 133 8.39 22.68 1.42
CA LEU A 133 7.74 21.90 0.37
C LEU A 133 8.18 20.43 0.40
N PRO A 134 7.31 19.48 0.03
CA PRO A 134 7.66 18.07 0.00
C PRO A 134 8.79 17.78 -1.01
N GLY A 135 9.89 17.21 -0.53
CA GLY A 135 11.00 16.73 -1.35
C GLY A 135 10.85 15.26 -1.75
N TRP A 136 11.89 14.73 -2.38
CA TRP A 136 12.00 13.29 -2.65
C TRP A 136 11.99 12.42 -1.39
N PRO A 137 12.63 12.82 -0.27
CA PRO A 137 12.54 12.04 0.97
C PRO A 137 11.11 11.96 1.52
N GLN A 138 10.35 13.06 1.42
CA GLN A 138 8.95 13.08 1.87
C GLN A 138 8.09 12.15 1.01
N GLY A 139 8.24 12.20 -0.32
CA GLY A 139 7.52 11.30 -1.21
C GLY A 139 7.92 9.83 -1.05
N PHE A 140 9.16 9.54 -0.62
CA PHE A 140 9.57 8.19 -0.23
C PHE A 140 8.87 7.78 1.07
N GLY A 141 8.80 8.70 2.03
CA GLY A 141 8.11 8.52 3.31
C GLY A 141 6.66 8.06 3.17
N ILE A 142 5.91 8.65 2.22
CA ILE A 142 4.52 8.29 1.89
C ILE A 142 4.38 6.80 1.50
N ILE A 143 5.36 6.23 0.79
CA ILE A 143 5.29 4.81 0.42
C ILE A 143 5.87 3.94 1.53
N PHE A 144 6.88 4.45 2.23
CA PHE A 144 7.63 3.68 3.19
C PHE A 144 6.83 3.30 4.43
N ASP A 145 5.99 4.18 4.97
CA ASP A 145 5.14 3.86 6.12
C ASP A 145 4.10 2.78 5.79
N ASP A 146 3.51 2.81 4.60
CA ASP A 146 2.62 1.77 4.08
C ASP A 146 3.33 0.43 3.83
N LEU A 147 4.58 0.46 3.35
CA LEU A 147 5.40 -0.76 3.26
C LEU A 147 5.70 -1.35 4.63
N VAL A 148 5.90 -0.51 5.65
CA VAL A 148 6.06 -0.96 7.04
C VAL A 148 4.75 -1.53 7.59
N ALA A 149 3.61 -0.93 7.25
CA ALA A 149 2.29 -1.49 7.57
C ALA A 149 2.10 -2.87 6.92
N ALA A 150 2.43 -3.01 5.63
CA ALA A 150 2.40 -4.29 4.92
C ALA A 150 3.31 -5.35 5.55
N ALA A 151 4.53 -4.98 5.95
CA ALA A 151 5.43 -5.87 6.67
C ALA A 151 4.82 -6.33 8.01
N CYS A 152 4.19 -5.43 8.76
CA CYS A 152 3.51 -5.77 10.01
C CYS A 152 2.35 -6.75 9.78
N VAL A 153 1.55 -6.55 8.73
CA VAL A 153 0.48 -7.49 8.33
C VAL A 153 1.04 -8.88 8.06
N LEU A 154 2.10 -8.96 7.24
CA LEU A 154 2.69 -10.26 6.88
C LEU A 154 3.26 -10.99 8.10
N VAL A 155 3.92 -10.27 9.02
CA VAL A 155 4.40 -10.86 10.28
C VAL A 155 3.22 -11.42 11.09
N VAL A 156 2.17 -10.64 11.30
CA VAL A 156 0.97 -11.10 12.04
C VAL A 156 0.32 -12.30 11.36
N TRP A 157 0.19 -12.25 10.03
CA TRP A 157 -0.39 -13.33 9.23
C TRP A 157 0.39 -14.63 9.40
N PHE A 158 1.71 -14.62 9.20
CA PHE A 158 2.53 -15.83 9.27
C PHE A 158 2.69 -16.37 10.69
N VAL A 159 2.79 -15.50 11.70
CA VAL A 159 2.79 -15.93 13.11
C VAL A 159 1.45 -16.58 13.48
N GLY A 160 0.33 -15.99 13.03
CA GLY A 160 -0.99 -16.57 13.23
C GLY A 160 -1.15 -17.93 12.56
N LEU A 161 -0.70 -18.07 11.31
CA LEU A 161 -0.70 -19.35 10.60
C LEU A 161 0.16 -20.39 11.31
N TRP A 162 1.38 -20.03 11.73
CA TRP A 162 2.27 -20.95 12.43
C TRP A 162 1.67 -21.44 13.75
N GLY A 163 1.10 -20.54 14.54
CA GLY A 163 0.42 -20.88 15.80
C GLY A 163 -0.80 -21.78 15.58
N TRP A 164 -1.54 -21.56 14.50
CA TRP A 164 -2.67 -22.41 14.13
C TRP A 164 -2.22 -23.81 13.72
N THR A 165 -1.20 -23.93 12.86
CA THR A 165 -0.71 -25.23 12.39
C THR A 165 -0.09 -26.07 13.50
N THR A 166 0.62 -25.45 14.45
CA THR A 166 1.22 -26.16 15.59
C THR A 166 0.16 -26.67 16.57
N TRP A 167 -0.94 -25.94 16.75
CA TRP A 167 -2.08 -26.38 17.55
C TRP A 167 -2.80 -27.62 16.99
N GLN A 168 -2.79 -27.80 15.67
CA GLN A 168 -3.45 -28.92 15.01
C GLN A 168 -2.64 -30.21 15.01
N THR A 169 -1.34 -30.15 15.29
CA THR A 169 -0.47 -31.32 15.42
C THR A 169 -0.33 -31.68 16.91
N PRO A 170 -1.21 -32.52 17.49
CA PRO A 170 -0.97 -33.03 18.83
C PRO A 170 0.33 -33.84 18.84
N HIS A 171 1.23 -33.51 19.77
CA HIS A 171 2.43 -34.28 20.07
C HIS A 171 2.10 -35.68 20.61
#